data_AF-A0A8B6UYM9-F1
#
_entry.id   AF-A0A8B6UYM9-F1
#
_cell.length_a   1.000
_cell.length_b   1.000
_cell.length_c   1.000
_cell.angle_alpha   90.00
_cell.angle_beta   90.00
_cell.angle_gamma   90.00
#
_symmetry.space_group_name_H-M   'P 1'
#
loop_
_entity.id
_entity.type
_entity.pdbx_description
1 polymer ?
#
loop_
_entity_poly.entity_id
_entity_poly.type
_entity_poly.pdbx_seq_one_letter_code
_entity_poly.pdbx_strand_id
1 'polypeptide(L)'
;MSGVGLQKAANERSANANKDIEESGLPDQVQKLLKMIRELKQKIQEKQSEMQALMADQSMSPETKQTKISALQTTLSTLTASLMTASASLEKLSKNGSLSAAQVQQAAKLAMKS
;
A
#
# COMPACT_ATOMS: atom_id res chain seq x y z
N MET A 1 11.12 -16.00 -23.09
CA MET A 1 9.69 -15.93 -22.71
C MET A 1 9.61 -15.67 -21.21
N SER A 2 9.65 -14.42 -20.75
CA SER A 2 9.77 -14.16 -19.29
C SER A 2 8.90 -13.02 -18.74
N GLY A 3 8.25 -12.21 -19.60
CA GLY A 3 7.38 -11.12 -19.14
C GLY A 3 6.03 -11.60 -18.62
N VAL A 4 5.40 -12.55 -19.31
CA VAL A 4 4.05 -13.04 -18.97
C VAL A 4 4.04 -13.85 -17.67
N GLY A 5 5.11 -14.61 -17.39
CA GLY A 5 5.24 -15.41 -16.16
C GLY A 5 5.40 -14.56 -14.90
N LEU A 6 6.19 -13.48 -14.95
CA LEU A 6 6.29 -12.53 -13.84
C LEU A 6 4.99 -11.75 -13.65
N GLN A 7 4.34 -11.33 -14.74
CA GLN A 7 3.05 -10.62 -14.65
C GLN A 7 1.96 -11.50 -14.03
N LYS A 8 1.90 -12.80 -14.40
CA LYS A 8 0.96 -13.76 -13.82
C LYS A 8 1.26 -14.05 -12.35
N ALA A 9 2.52 -14.25 -11.99
CA ALA A 9 2.91 -14.49 -10.60
C ALA A 9 2.65 -13.26 -9.70
N ALA A 10 2.88 -12.04 -10.21
CA ALA A 10 2.52 -10.81 -9.52
C ALA A 10 0.99 -10.68 -9.39
N ASN A 11 0.23 -11.02 -10.43
CA ASN A 11 -1.23 -10.97 -10.40
C ASN A 11 -1.85 -12.03 -9.49
N GLU A 12 -1.30 -13.25 -9.45
CA GLU A 12 -1.72 -14.34 -8.55
C GLU A 12 -1.32 -14.08 -7.08
N ARG A 13 -0.17 -13.42 -6.87
CA ARG A 13 0.23 -12.96 -5.53
C ARG A 13 -0.68 -11.84 -5.04
N SER A 14 -1.07 -10.91 -5.90
CA SER A 14 -2.06 -9.86 -5.60
C SER A 14 -3.48 -10.40 -5.42
N ALA A 15 -3.87 -11.42 -6.20
CA ALA A 15 -5.17 -12.09 -6.07
C ALA A 15 -5.27 -12.86 -4.75
N ASN A 16 -4.22 -13.57 -4.33
CA ASN A 16 -4.19 -14.20 -2.99
C ASN A 16 -4.00 -13.18 -1.86
N ALA A 17 -3.27 -12.09 -2.09
CA ALA A 17 -2.98 -11.09 -1.06
C ALA A 17 -4.23 -10.31 -0.62
N ASN A 18 -5.30 -10.28 -1.42
CA ASN A 18 -6.52 -9.54 -1.11
C ASN A 18 -7.74 -10.42 -0.79
N LYS A 19 -7.60 -11.75 -0.79
CA LYS A 19 -8.70 -12.67 -0.48
C LYS A 19 -9.38 -12.37 0.85
N ASP A 20 -8.59 -12.02 1.87
CA ASP A 20 -9.09 -11.67 3.19
C ASP A 20 -9.96 -10.39 3.20
N ILE A 21 -9.78 -9.50 2.22
CA ILE A 21 -10.64 -8.33 1.98
C ILE A 21 -11.87 -8.71 1.15
N GLU A 22 -11.69 -9.56 0.13
CA GLU A 22 -12.77 -9.98 -0.77
C GLU A 22 -13.82 -10.85 -0.08
N GLU A 23 -13.37 -11.72 0.81
CA GLU A 23 -14.19 -12.66 1.58
C GLU A 23 -14.66 -12.04 2.91
N SER A 24 -14.39 -10.76 3.16
CA SER A 24 -14.64 -10.14 4.46
C SER A 24 -16.09 -9.78 4.75
N GLY A 25 -16.98 -9.89 3.75
CA GLY A 25 -18.36 -9.41 3.84
C GLY A 25 -18.50 -7.88 4.00
N LEU A 26 -17.45 -7.12 3.66
CA LEU A 26 -17.49 -5.65 3.69
C LEU A 26 -18.08 -5.12 2.38
N PRO A 27 -18.72 -3.93 2.40
CA PRO A 27 -19.19 -3.30 1.16
C PRO A 27 -18.06 -3.05 0.17
N ASP A 28 -18.34 -3.16 -1.13
CA ASP A 28 -17.35 -3.01 -2.20
C ASP A 28 -16.50 -1.75 -2.09
N GLN A 29 -17.12 -0.63 -1.71
CA GLN A 29 -16.40 0.64 -1.55
C GLN A 29 -15.36 0.58 -0.42
N VAL A 30 -15.67 -0.12 0.67
CA VAL A 30 -14.74 -0.35 1.78
C VAL A 30 -13.63 -1.29 1.34
N GLN A 31 -13.97 -2.37 0.63
CA GLN A 31 -12.97 -3.29 0.09
C GLN A 31 -11.99 -2.59 -0.85
N LYS A 32 -12.47 -1.72 -1.74
CA LYS A 32 -11.62 -0.92 -2.64
C LYS A 32 -10.65 -0.02 -1.88
N LEU A 33 -11.13 0.67 -0.84
CA LEU A 33 -10.26 1.50 0.02
C LEU A 33 -9.22 0.66 0.77
N LEU A 34 -9.60 -0.50 1.31
CA LEU A 34 -8.67 -1.40 1.99
C LEU A 34 -7.59 -1.93 1.05
N LYS A 35 -7.95 -2.32 -0.17
CA LYS A 35 -7.00 -2.74 -1.21
C LYS A 35 -6.02 -1.62 -1.54
N MET A 36 -6.52 -0.39 -1.70
CA MET A 36 -5.69 0.80 -1.93
C MET A 36 -4.73 1.07 -0.75
N ILE A 37 -5.21 0.99 0.48
CA ILE A 37 -4.37 1.14 1.70
C ILE A 37 -3.25 0.10 1.71
N ARG A 38 -3.56 -1.17 1.41
CA ARG A 38 -2.58 -2.25 1.38
C ARG A 38 -1.52 -2.03 0.29
N GLU A 39 -1.95 -1.67 -0.91
CA GLU A 39 -1.04 -1.37 -2.02
C GLU A 39 -0.12 -0.17 -1.69
N LEU A 40 -0.66 0.88 -1.08
CA LEU A 40 0.13 2.05 -0.66
C LEU A 40 1.17 1.68 0.39
N LYS A 41 0.82 0.85 1.38
CA LYS A 41 1.76 0.35 2.39
C LYS A 41 2.89 -0.48 1.77
N GLN A 42 2.56 -1.38 0.85
CA GLN A 42 3.54 -2.19 0.12
C GLN A 42 4.51 -1.30 -0.66
N LYS A 43 4.00 -0.34 -1.44
CA LYS A 43 4.82 0.62 -2.18
C LYS A 43 5.71 1.47 -1.27
N ILE A 44 5.20 1.90 -0.10
CA ILE A 44 5.99 2.63 0.89
C ILE A 44 7.13 1.76 1.42
N GLN A 45 6.88 0.51 1.80
CA GLN A 45 7.92 -0.41 2.26
C GLN A 45 8.97 -0.67 1.17
N GLU A 46 8.55 -0.93 -0.06
CA GLU A 46 9.46 -1.14 -1.19
C GLU A 46 10.37 0.08 -1.40
N LYS A 47 9.80 1.29 -1.38
CA LYS A 47 10.57 2.54 -1.56
C LYS A 47 11.47 2.88 -0.37
N GLN A 48 11.07 2.53 0.85
CA GLN A 48 11.93 2.62 2.02
C GLN A 48 13.10 1.65 1.93
N SER A 49 12.87 0.41 1.47
CA SER A 49 13.93 -0.57 1.25
C SER A 49 14.89 -0.13 0.13
N GLU A 50 14.37 0.42 -0.96
CA GLU A 50 15.18 0.98 -2.05
C GLU A 50 16.07 2.13 -1.55
N MET A 51 15.51 3.02 -0.74
CA MET A 51 16.25 4.12 -0.11
C MET A 51 17.36 3.59 0.81
N GLN A 52 17.09 2.58 1.64
CA GLN A 52 18.10 1.96 2.52
C GLN A 52 19.22 1.29 1.71
N ALA A 53 18.86 0.56 0.65
CA ALA A 53 19.84 -0.06 -0.25
C ALA A 53 20.72 0.98 -0.93
N LEU A 54 20.13 2.08 -1.41
CA LEU A 54 20.85 3.19 -2.02
C LEU A 54 21.79 3.91 -1.04
N MET A 55 21.40 4.04 0.23
CA MET A 55 22.26 4.61 1.26
C MET A 55 23.48 3.71 1.53
N ALA A 56 23.27 2.38 1.58
CA ALA A 56 24.32 1.39 1.79
C ALA A 56 25.25 1.18 0.59
N ASP A 57 24.79 1.47 -0.63
CA ASP A 57 25.57 1.30 -1.86
C ASP A 57 26.76 2.28 -1.93
N GLN A 58 27.98 1.76 -1.88
CA GLN A 58 29.22 2.56 -1.94
C GLN A 58 29.75 2.77 -3.37
N SER A 59 29.12 2.15 -4.38
CA SER A 59 29.60 2.18 -5.78
C SER A 59 29.24 3.47 -6.53
N MET A 60 28.33 4.27 -5.98
CA MET A 60 27.80 5.48 -6.62
C MET A 60 28.51 6.76 -6.18
N SER A 61 28.59 7.75 -7.09
CA SER A 61 29.06 9.09 -6.71
C SER A 61 28.10 9.76 -5.70
N PRO A 62 28.62 10.62 -4.80
CA PRO A 62 27.80 11.33 -3.83
C PRO A 62 26.68 12.16 -4.47
N GLU A 63 26.93 12.88 -5.57
CA GLU A 63 25.87 13.68 -6.22
C GLU A 63 24.76 12.79 -6.77
N THR A 64 25.13 11.73 -7.50
CA THR A 64 24.14 10.81 -8.10
C THR A 64 23.30 10.14 -7.02
N LYS A 65 23.93 9.73 -5.92
CA LYS A 65 23.23 9.15 -4.77
C LYS A 65 22.25 10.17 -4.18
N GLN A 66 22.68 11.41 -3.95
CA GLN A 66 21.85 12.45 -3.38
C GLN A 66 20.62 12.76 -4.25
N THR A 67 20.78 12.87 -5.57
CA THR A 67 19.66 13.10 -6.49
C THR A 67 18.62 11.98 -6.41
N LYS A 68 19.06 10.71 -6.39
CA LYS A 68 18.16 9.56 -6.26
C LYS A 68 17.46 9.52 -4.90
N ILE A 69 18.16 9.83 -3.81
CA ILE A 69 17.56 9.91 -2.46
C ILE A 69 16.47 10.99 -2.44
N SER A 70 16.73 12.19 -2.94
CA SER A 70 15.74 13.28 -2.97
C SER A 70 14.48 12.91 -3.77
N ALA A 71 14.65 12.20 -4.90
CA ALA A 71 13.53 11.70 -5.69
C ALA A 71 12.70 10.63 -4.93
N LEU A 72 13.37 9.72 -4.24
CA LEU A 72 12.71 8.70 -3.39
C LEU A 72 11.96 9.34 -2.23
N GLN A 73 12.54 10.35 -1.55
CA GLN A 73 11.89 11.08 -0.47
C GLN A 73 10.61 11.81 -0.94
N THR A 74 10.65 12.41 -2.13
CA THR A 74 9.47 13.05 -2.73
C THR A 74 8.37 12.03 -3.00
N THR A 75 8.74 10.90 -3.61
CA THR A 75 7.81 9.79 -3.89
C THR A 75 7.19 9.24 -2.60
N LEU A 76 8.00 9.01 -1.58
CA LEU A 76 7.54 8.55 -0.26
C LEU A 76 6.57 9.53 0.39
N SER A 77 6.81 10.84 0.27
CA SER A 77 5.92 11.87 0.79
C SER A 77 4.55 11.81 0.11
N THR A 78 4.52 11.68 -1.22
CA THR A 78 3.27 11.53 -1.98
C THR A 78 2.51 10.24 -1.62
N LEU A 79 3.22 9.12 -1.50
CA LEU A 79 2.60 7.84 -1.10
C LEU A 79 2.02 7.92 0.32
N THR A 80 2.74 8.55 1.25
CA THR A 80 2.29 8.73 2.63
C THR A 80 1.05 9.63 2.70
N ALA A 81 1.01 10.72 1.93
CA ALA A 81 -0.17 11.59 1.83
C ALA A 81 -1.39 10.85 1.25
N SER A 82 -1.16 10.00 0.24
CA SER A 82 -2.20 9.16 -0.35
C SER A 82 -2.74 8.13 0.66
N LEU A 83 -1.86 7.52 1.46
CA LEU A 83 -2.24 6.58 2.52
C LEU A 83 -3.09 7.26 3.60
N MET A 84 -2.70 8.46 4.04
CA MET A 84 -3.48 9.24 5.00
C MET A 84 -4.87 9.57 4.44
N THR A 85 -4.94 9.97 3.16
CA THR A 85 -6.22 10.27 2.49
C THR A 85 -7.13 9.06 2.43
N ALA A 86 -6.62 7.90 1.98
CA ALA A 86 -7.40 6.67 1.92
C ALA A 86 -7.88 6.21 3.31
N SER A 87 -7.02 6.34 4.33
CA SER A 87 -7.34 6.02 5.72
C SER A 87 -8.46 6.92 6.27
N ALA A 88 -8.40 8.23 5.99
CA ALA A 88 -9.44 9.18 6.38
C ALA A 88 -10.78 8.89 5.67
N SER A 89 -10.75 8.50 4.38
CA SER A 89 -11.95 8.08 3.66
C SER A 89 -12.58 6.82 4.28
N LEU A 90 -11.77 5.85 4.69
CA LEU A 90 -12.24 4.64 5.38
C LEU A 90 -12.88 4.97 6.73
N GLU A 91 -12.25 5.88 7.49
CA GLU A 91 -12.78 6.35 8.78
C GLU A 91 -14.13 7.07 8.61
N LYS A 92 -14.27 7.92 7.59
CA LYS A 92 -15.53 8.60 7.27
C LYS A 92 -16.66 7.60 6.97
N LEU A 93 -16.39 6.55 6.19
CA LEU A 93 -17.36 5.48 5.93
C LEU A 93 -17.72 4.66 7.18
N SER A 94 -16.81 4.60 8.15
CA SER A 94 -17.08 3.94 9.43
C SER A 94 -17.97 4.79 10.34
N LYS A 95 -17.87 6.13 10.24
CA LYS A 95 -18.59 7.09 11.10
C LYS A 95 -19.94 7.55 10.54
N ASN A 96 -20.16 7.45 9.23
CA ASN A 96 -21.39 7.94 8.58
C ASN A 96 -22.59 6.98 8.70
N GLY A 97 -22.49 5.90 9.48
CA GLY A 97 -23.55 4.90 9.67
C GLY A 97 -23.73 3.92 8.51
N SER A 98 -22.86 3.94 7.49
CA SER A 98 -22.91 2.98 6.37
C SER A 98 -22.41 1.59 6.73
N LEU A 99 -21.79 1.41 7.90
CA LEU A 99 -21.24 0.15 8.38
C LEU A 99 -21.85 -0.23 9.73
N SER A 100 -22.16 -1.50 9.90
CA SER A 100 -22.46 -2.08 11.22
C SER A 100 -21.20 -2.09 12.11
N ALA A 101 -21.38 -2.18 13.43
CA ALA A 101 -20.25 -2.25 14.38
C ALA A 101 -19.27 -3.39 14.06
N ALA A 102 -19.79 -4.56 13.64
CA ALA A 102 -18.97 -5.69 13.22
C ALA A 102 -18.15 -5.38 11.95
N GLN A 103 -18.76 -4.70 10.97
CA GLN A 103 -18.06 -4.27 9.75
C GLN A 103 -17.00 -3.20 10.04
N VAL A 104 -17.26 -2.26 10.96
CA VAL A 104 -16.25 -1.29 11.40
C VAL A 104 -15.05 -2.01 12.02
N GLN A 105 -15.29 -2.99 12.91
CA GLN A 105 -14.22 -3.79 13.51
C GLN A 105 -13.45 -4.60 12.46
N GLN A 106 -14.15 -5.21 11.50
CA GLN A 106 -13.51 -5.99 10.44
C GLN A 106 -12.66 -5.11 9.51
N ALA A 107 -13.18 -3.93 9.12
CA ALA A 107 -12.43 -2.96 8.32
C ALA A 107 -11.19 -2.46 9.05
N ALA A 108 -11.28 -2.16 10.35
CA ALA A 108 -10.13 -1.76 11.15
C ALA A 108 -9.06 -2.86 11.23
N LYS A 109 -9.46 -4.12 11.48
CA LYS A 109 -8.54 -5.28 11.49
C LYS A 109 -7.81 -5.43 10.16
N LEU A 110 -8.53 -5.36 9.05
CA LEU A 110 -7.96 -5.49 7.71
C LEU A 110 -7.06 -4.31 7.34
N ALA A 111 -7.41 -3.08 7.74
CA ALA A 111 -6.59 -1.89 7.51
C ALA A 111 -5.25 -1.96 8.28
N MET A 112 -5.24 -2.55 9.48
CA MET A 112 -4.01 -2.75 10.25
C MET A 112 -3.12 -3.84 9.65
N LYS A 113 -3.71 -4.85 9.03
CA LYS A 113 -3.00 -5.95 8.39
C LYS A 113 -2.31 -5.47 7.11
N SER A 114 -0.98 -5.37 7.20
CA SER A 114 -0.09 -4.88 6.14
C SER A 114 0.45 -6.07 5.35
#